data_AF-Q9RT17-F1
#
_entry.id   AF-Q9RT17-F1
#
_cell.length_a   1.000
_cell.length_b   1.000
_cell.length_c   1.000
_cell.angle_alpha   90.00
_cell.angle_beta   90.00
_cell.angle_gamma   90.00
#
_symmetry.space_group_name_H-M   'P 1'
#
loop_
_entity.id
_entity.type
_entity.pdbx_description
1 polymer ?
#
loop_
_entity_poly.entity_id
_entity_poly.type
_entity_poly.pdbx_seq_one_letter_code
_entity_poly.pdbx_strand_id
1 'polypeptide(L)'
;MHAALSSPLAQANLDRYLRRATLGLPPEHAQEVRDELEEHALGLVDRYVLTGHAPQDALRLALADLGSPWQVGLSLNGVHNMPKLIALTAGVALAASAAFYALAGGGTFREVTAALPALSQSPLETKKLCVLDAEAPTRDVVIISREAGKTCYAPSQKALYQGAYINGSCSFVVVTEGDQDLAV
;
A
#
# COMPACT_ATOMS: atom_id res chain seq x y z
N MET A 1 -51.41 -16.13 19.29
CA MET A 1 -51.99 -15.01 18.50
C MET A 1 -51.81 -13.74 19.31
N HIS A 2 -50.88 -12.84 18.93
CA HIS A 2 -50.65 -11.60 19.67
C HIS A 2 -51.85 -10.67 19.53
N ALA A 3 -52.55 -10.41 20.63
CA ALA A 3 -53.70 -9.50 20.68
C ALA A 3 -53.35 -8.06 20.23
N ALA A 4 -52.05 -7.71 20.23
CA ALA A 4 -51.54 -6.43 19.75
C ALA A 4 -51.57 -6.25 18.23
N LEU A 5 -51.50 -7.35 17.45
CA LEU A 5 -51.58 -7.31 15.99
C LEU A 5 -53.00 -7.47 15.44
N SER A 6 -54.01 -7.51 16.29
CA SER A 6 -55.41 -7.65 15.83
C SER A 6 -55.91 -6.46 15.02
N SER A 7 -55.19 -5.33 15.03
CA SER A 7 -55.48 -4.17 14.19
C SER A 7 -54.76 -4.28 12.84
N PRO A 8 -55.47 -4.14 11.70
CA PRO A 8 -54.84 -4.13 10.37
C PRO A 8 -53.82 -3.00 10.20
N LEU A 9 -53.97 -1.89 10.94
CA LEU A 9 -53.00 -0.79 10.93
C LEU A 9 -51.69 -1.17 11.62
N ALA A 10 -51.76 -1.96 12.70
CA ALA A 10 -50.59 -2.43 13.42
C ALA A 10 -49.76 -3.37 12.52
N GLN A 11 -50.42 -4.32 11.86
CA GLN A 11 -49.77 -5.22 10.89
C GLN A 11 -49.12 -4.42 9.74
N ALA A 12 -49.84 -3.45 9.17
CA ALA A 12 -49.31 -2.63 8.07
C ALA A 12 -48.08 -1.80 8.48
N ASN A 13 -48.04 -1.32 9.73
CA ASN A 13 -46.89 -0.58 10.25
C ASN A 13 -45.68 -1.48 10.47
N LEU A 14 -45.87 -2.66 11.05
CA LEU A 14 -44.82 -3.66 11.20
C LEU A 14 -44.26 -4.09 9.83
N ASP A 15 -45.13 -4.44 8.89
CA ASP A 15 -44.71 -4.81 7.53
C ASP A 15 -43.94 -3.69 6.82
N ARG A 16 -44.35 -2.44 7.02
CA ARG A 16 -43.64 -1.28 6.46
C ARG A 16 -42.26 -1.13 7.09
N TYR A 17 -42.14 -1.34 8.40
CA TYR A 17 -40.87 -1.33 9.10
C TYR A 17 -39.95 -2.42 8.56
N LEU A 18 -40.41 -3.67 8.55
CA LEU A 18 -39.67 -4.84 8.08
C LEU A 18 -39.18 -4.66 6.65
N ARG A 19 -40.05 -4.24 5.72
CA ARG A 19 -39.67 -3.97 4.32
C ARG A 19 -38.55 -2.94 4.17
N ARG A 20 -38.50 -1.94 5.04
CA ARG A 20 -37.44 -0.91 5.01
C ARG A 20 -36.16 -1.43 5.65
N ALA A 21 -36.28 -2.16 6.76
CA ALA A 21 -35.14 -2.74 7.47
C ALA A 21 -34.43 -3.84 6.67
N THR A 22 -35.13 -4.56 5.79
CA THR A 22 -34.55 -5.63 4.98
C THR A 22 -34.21 -5.21 3.54
N LEU A 23 -34.35 -3.92 3.22
CA LEU A 23 -34.04 -3.41 1.88
C LEU A 23 -32.56 -3.65 1.54
N GLY A 24 -32.28 -4.25 0.38
CA GLY A 24 -30.91 -4.49 -0.12
C GLY A 24 -30.25 -5.78 0.36
N LEU A 25 -30.92 -6.55 1.23
CA LEU A 25 -30.42 -7.85 1.64
C LEU A 25 -30.40 -8.85 0.48
N PRO A 26 -29.42 -9.77 0.44
CA PRO A 26 -29.43 -10.88 -0.50
C PRO A 26 -30.74 -11.69 -0.39
N PRO A 27 -31.36 -12.10 -1.51
CA PRO A 27 -32.64 -12.79 -1.50
C PRO A 27 -32.62 -14.09 -0.70
N GLU A 28 -31.47 -14.76 -0.61
CA GLU A 28 -31.27 -15.95 0.19
C GLU A 28 -31.43 -15.74 1.71
N HIS A 29 -31.16 -14.53 2.21
CA HIS A 29 -31.24 -14.18 3.64
C HIS A 29 -32.40 -13.24 3.96
N ALA A 30 -33.00 -12.60 2.95
CA ALA A 30 -34.01 -11.57 3.16
C ALA A 30 -35.24 -12.07 3.93
N GLN A 31 -35.68 -13.30 3.69
CA GLN A 31 -36.82 -13.89 4.39
C GLN A 31 -36.46 -14.28 5.83
N GLU A 32 -35.34 -14.99 6.02
CA GLU A 32 -34.83 -15.39 7.35
C GLU A 32 -34.66 -14.18 8.27
N VAL A 33 -33.96 -13.15 7.81
CA VAL A 33 -33.74 -11.91 8.58
C VAL A 33 -35.06 -11.17 8.85
N ARG A 34 -36.02 -11.26 7.92
CA ARG A 34 -37.34 -10.68 8.13
C ARG A 34 -38.09 -11.40 9.24
N ASP A 35 -38.06 -12.73 9.24
CA ASP A 35 -38.74 -13.57 10.22
C ASP A 35 -38.14 -13.34 11.62
N GLU A 36 -36.81 -13.29 11.74
CA GLU A 36 -36.12 -12.98 13.00
C GLU A 36 -36.44 -11.57 13.52
N LEU A 37 -36.45 -10.56 12.64
CA LEU A 37 -36.82 -9.20 13.02
C LEU A 37 -38.28 -9.10 13.45
N GLU A 38 -39.18 -9.82 12.78
CA GLU A 38 -40.59 -9.90 13.15
C GLU A 38 -40.74 -10.56 14.53
N GLU A 39 -40.11 -11.71 14.76
CA GLU A 39 -40.11 -12.38 16.05
C GLU A 39 -39.57 -11.47 17.16
N HIS A 40 -38.47 -10.75 16.90
CA HIS A 40 -37.90 -9.83 17.87
C HIS A 40 -38.83 -8.65 18.18
N ALA A 41 -39.44 -8.05 17.16
CA ALA A 41 -40.42 -6.97 17.33
C ALA A 41 -41.62 -7.43 18.17
N LEU A 42 -42.13 -8.64 17.90
CA LEU A 42 -43.27 -9.20 18.62
C LEU A 42 -42.93 -9.59 20.07
N GLY A 43 -41.73 -10.10 20.30
CA GLY A 43 -41.22 -10.32 21.66
C GLY A 43 -41.14 -9.02 22.48
N LEU A 44 -40.75 -7.90 21.86
CA LEU A 44 -40.77 -6.59 22.51
C LEU A 44 -42.20 -6.11 22.78
N VAL A 45 -43.12 -6.32 21.83
CA VAL A 45 -44.55 -6.01 22.02
C VAL A 45 -45.11 -6.75 23.24
N ASP A 46 -44.89 -8.06 23.32
CA ASP A 46 -45.37 -8.86 24.44
C ASP A 46 -44.78 -8.37 25.77
N ARG A 47 -43.49 -8.01 25.80
CA ARG A 47 -42.85 -7.42 26.98
C ARG A 47 -43.53 -6.12 27.41
N TYR A 48 -43.87 -5.23 26.48
CA TYR A 48 -44.57 -3.99 26.81
C TYR A 48 -45.99 -4.22 27.31
N VAL A 49 -46.72 -5.17 26.71
CA VAL A 49 -48.06 -5.54 27.18
C VAL A 49 -48.00 -6.13 28.60
N LEU A 50 -47.05 -7.02 28.87
CA LEU A 50 -46.85 -7.63 30.21
C LEU A 50 -46.48 -6.60 31.28
N THR A 51 -45.88 -5.47 30.89
CA THR A 51 -45.56 -4.35 31.78
C THR A 51 -46.68 -3.32 31.90
N GLY A 52 -47.87 -3.62 31.34
CA GLY A 52 -49.09 -2.82 31.51
C GLY A 52 -49.36 -1.80 30.40
N HIS A 53 -48.60 -1.81 29.29
CA HIS A 53 -48.88 -0.92 28.16
C HIS A 53 -50.05 -1.44 27.34
N ALA A 54 -50.84 -0.51 26.80
CA ALA A 54 -51.91 -0.86 25.86
C ALA A 54 -51.31 -1.52 24.60
N PRO A 55 -51.98 -2.52 24.00
CA PRO A 55 -51.42 -3.23 22.85
C PRO A 55 -51.08 -2.34 21.64
N GLN A 56 -51.81 -1.24 21.45
CA GLN A 56 -51.57 -0.27 20.38
C GLN A 56 -50.29 0.55 20.62
N ASP A 57 -50.00 0.90 21.87
CA ASP A 57 -48.77 1.61 22.26
C ASP A 57 -47.57 0.68 22.30
N ALA A 58 -47.76 -0.59 22.66
CA ALA A 58 -46.71 -1.59 22.74
C ALA A 58 -45.96 -1.77 21.41
N LEU A 59 -46.65 -1.80 20.26
CA LEU A 59 -45.99 -1.86 18.95
C LEU A 59 -45.19 -0.60 18.65
N ARG A 60 -45.75 0.58 18.94
CA ARG A 60 -45.04 1.84 18.72
C ARG A 60 -43.76 1.90 19.56
N LEU A 61 -43.82 1.46 20.81
CA LEU A 61 -42.67 1.41 21.71
C LEU A 61 -41.66 0.35 21.25
N ALA A 62 -42.11 -0.85 20.88
CA ALA A 62 -41.25 -1.91 20.34
C ALA A 62 -40.48 -1.45 19.09
N LEU A 63 -41.16 -0.79 18.13
CA LEU A 63 -40.49 -0.25 16.95
C LEU A 63 -39.54 0.91 17.28
N ALA A 64 -39.83 1.69 18.32
CA ALA A 64 -38.91 2.74 18.78
C ALA A 64 -37.64 2.15 19.42
N ASP A 65 -37.79 1.05 20.18
CA ASP A 65 -36.68 0.30 20.79
C ASP A 65 -35.79 -0.38 19.74
N LEU A 66 -36.39 -0.92 18.67
CA LEU A 66 -35.63 -1.43 17.51
C LEU A 66 -34.87 -0.32 16.77
N GLY A 67 -35.32 0.92 16.90
CA GLY A 67 -34.69 2.09 16.30
C GLY A 67 -35.13 2.38 14.86
N SER A 68 -34.27 3.10 14.14
CA SER A 68 -34.56 3.48 12.74
C SER A 68 -34.44 2.26 11.82
N PRO A 69 -35.42 1.98 10.96
CA PRO A 69 -35.32 0.86 10.01
C PRO A 69 -34.14 1.01 9.06
N TRP A 70 -33.70 2.26 8.78
CA TRP A 70 -32.52 2.50 7.95
C TRP A 70 -31.21 2.13 8.64
N GLN A 71 -31.10 2.40 9.95
CA GLN A 71 -29.92 2.03 10.71
C GLN A 71 -29.82 0.51 10.87
N VAL A 72 -30.94 -0.14 11.20
CA VAL A 72 -31.04 -1.60 11.25
C VAL A 72 -30.67 -2.20 9.89
N GLY A 73 -31.24 -1.68 8.80
CA GLY A 73 -30.94 -2.15 7.46
C GLY A 73 -29.47 -1.97 7.05
N LEU A 74 -28.84 -0.84 7.37
CA LEU A 74 -27.41 -0.64 7.12
C LEU A 74 -26.56 -1.66 7.89
N SER A 75 -26.90 -1.93 9.15
CA SER A 75 -26.20 -2.93 9.97
C SER A 75 -26.33 -4.34 9.36
N LEU A 76 -27.54 -4.74 8.98
CA LEU A 76 -27.81 -6.05 8.39
C LEU A 76 -27.12 -6.21 7.03
N ASN A 77 -27.21 -5.18 6.17
CA ASN A 77 -26.51 -5.15 4.89
C ASN A 77 -24.98 -5.20 5.09
N GLY A 78 -24.45 -4.54 6.11
CA GLY A 78 -23.03 -4.63 6.46
C GLY A 78 -22.60 -6.06 6.70
N VAL A 79 -23.35 -6.84 7.49
CA VAL A 79 -23.01 -8.24 7.80
C VAL A 79 -23.13 -9.14 6.57
N HIS A 80 -24.21 -9.05 5.81
CA HIS A 80 -24.48 -9.98 4.70
C HIS A 80 -23.80 -9.61 3.37
N ASN A 81 -23.54 -8.32 3.11
CA ASN A 81 -22.95 -7.87 1.84
C ASN A 81 -21.45 -7.54 1.93
N MET A 82 -20.89 -7.21 3.10
CA MET A 82 -19.45 -6.89 3.20
C MET A 82 -18.52 -7.99 2.65
N PRO A 83 -18.71 -9.29 2.96
CA PRO A 83 -17.80 -10.32 2.47
C PRO A 83 -17.75 -10.38 0.94
N LYS A 84 -18.90 -10.20 0.28
CA LYS A 84 -19.01 -10.18 -1.19
C LYS A 84 -18.32 -8.95 -1.78
N LEU A 85 -18.47 -7.78 -1.14
CA LEU A 85 -17.82 -6.53 -1.58
C LEU A 85 -16.30 -6.59 -1.41
N ILE A 86 -15.80 -7.15 -0.31
CA ILE A 86 -14.36 -7.35 -0.08
C ILE A 86 -13.77 -8.28 -1.15
N ALA A 87 -14.44 -9.40 -1.44
CA ALA A 87 -13.99 -10.33 -2.48
C ALA A 87 -13.95 -9.66 -3.87
N LEU A 88 -14.98 -8.90 -4.21
CA LEU A 88 -15.07 -8.22 -5.50
C LEU A 88 -14.00 -7.13 -5.66
N THR A 89 -13.80 -6.31 -4.63
CA THR A 89 -12.76 -5.26 -4.65
C THR A 89 -11.35 -5.84 -4.72
N ALA A 90 -11.08 -6.93 -3.99
CA ALA A 90 -9.82 -7.66 -4.10
C ALA A 90 -9.58 -8.20 -5.52
N GLY A 91 -10.61 -8.78 -6.15
CA GLY A 91 -10.55 -9.25 -7.54
C GLY A 91 -10.24 -8.13 -8.53
N VAL A 92 -10.90 -6.98 -8.40
CA VAL A 92 -10.64 -5.80 -9.26
C VAL A 92 -9.23 -5.26 -9.06
N ALA A 93 -8.75 -5.17 -7.82
CA ALA A 93 -7.40 -4.71 -7.52
C ALA A 93 -6.34 -5.62 -8.13
N LEU A 94 -6.54 -6.95 -8.04
CA LEU A 94 -5.65 -7.93 -8.66
C LEU A 94 -5.67 -7.82 -10.19
N ALA A 95 -6.86 -7.71 -10.80
CA ALA A 95 -6.99 -7.56 -12.24
C ALA A 95 -6.33 -6.26 -12.75
N ALA A 96 -6.53 -5.15 -12.05
CA ALA A 96 -5.87 -3.88 -12.36
C ALA A 96 -4.34 -4.01 -12.23
N SER A 97 -3.84 -4.64 -11.17
CA SER A 97 -2.41 -4.87 -10.97
C SER A 97 -1.80 -5.73 -12.08
N ALA A 98 -2.48 -6.80 -12.48
CA ALA A 98 -2.05 -7.65 -13.58
C ALA A 98 -2.06 -6.91 -14.92
N ALA A 99 -3.06 -6.07 -15.18
CA ALA A 99 -3.12 -5.23 -16.37
C ALA A 99 -1.97 -4.21 -16.41
N PHE A 100 -1.68 -3.52 -15.29
CA PHE A 100 -0.53 -2.62 -15.21
C PHE A 100 0.80 -3.37 -15.39
N TYR A 101 0.95 -4.55 -14.79
CA TYR A 101 2.13 -5.38 -14.97
C TYR A 101 2.36 -5.79 -16.43
N ALA A 102 1.29 -6.21 -17.11
CA ALA A 102 1.34 -6.57 -18.53
C ALA A 102 1.68 -5.35 -19.42
N LEU A 103 1.08 -4.19 -19.14
CA LEU A 103 1.36 -2.95 -19.87
C LEU A 103 2.78 -2.42 -19.64
N ALA A 104 3.35 -2.64 -18.45
CA ALA A 104 4.73 -2.28 -18.12
C ALA A 104 5.78 -3.19 -18.79
N GLY A 105 5.38 -4.15 -19.63
CA GLY A 105 6.28 -5.09 -20.28
C GLY A 105 6.73 -6.25 -19.39
N GLY A 106 5.98 -6.53 -18.32
CA GLY A 106 6.20 -7.66 -17.41
C GLY A 106 6.00 -9.00 -18.14
N GLY A 107 7.06 -9.49 -18.76
CA GLY A 107 7.05 -10.66 -19.63
C GLY A 107 8.23 -10.69 -20.60
N THR A 108 8.83 -9.54 -20.88
CA THR A 108 10.15 -9.48 -21.51
C THR A 108 11.17 -9.20 -20.42
N PHE A 109 11.78 -10.25 -19.86
CA PHE A 109 13.11 -10.13 -19.27
C PHE A 109 14.04 -9.76 -20.43
N ARG A 110 14.03 -8.48 -20.83
CA ARG A 110 15.08 -7.95 -21.67
C ARG A 110 16.24 -7.84 -20.70
N GLU A 111 17.07 -8.88 -20.73
CA GLU A 111 18.34 -8.93 -20.05
C GLU A 111 19.08 -7.64 -20.42
N VAL A 112 18.94 -6.60 -19.60
CA VAL A 112 19.77 -5.41 -19.68
C VAL A 112 21.10 -5.86 -19.11
N THR A 113 21.84 -6.61 -19.91
CA THR A 113 23.28 -6.69 -19.80
C THR A 113 23.77 -5.28 -20.09
N ALA A 114 23.76 -4.44 -19.06
CA ALA A 114 24.66 -3.32 -19.00
C ALA A 114 26.06 -3.94 -19.03
N ALA A 115 26.59 -4.11 -20.24
CA ALA A 115 27.99 -4.44 -20.44
C ALA A 115 28.77 -3.23 -19.97
N LEU A 116 28.98 -3.15 -18.65
CA LEU A 116 29.98 -2.29 -18.06
C LEU A 116 31.31 -2.81 -18.59
N PRO A 117 32.06 -2.04 -19.40
CA PRO A 117 33.40 -2.43 -19.77
C PRO A 117 34.21 -2.45 -18.46
N ALA A 118 34.37 -3.64 -17.88
CA ALA A 118 35.29 -3.85 -16.77
C ALA A 118 36.70 -3.71 -17.35
N LEU A 119 37.26 -2.50 -17.27
CA LEU A 119 38.68 -2.29 -17.48
C LEU A 119 39.39 -3.00 -16.31
N SER A 120 39.93 -4.19 -16.59
CA SER A 120 40.61 -5.06 -15.61
C SER A 120 41.94 -4.50 -15.11
N GLN A 121 42.35 -3.35 -15.63
CA GLN A 121 43.54 -2.65 -15.23
C GLN A 121 43.09 -1.33 -14.63
N SER A 122 43.19 -1.21 -13.31
CA SER A 122 43.27 0.12 -12.70
C SER A 122 44.35 0.90 -13.44
N PRO A 123 44.15 2.18 -13.80
CA PRO A 123 45.25 3.03 -14.20
C PRO A 123 46.34 2.82 -13.16
N LEU A 124 47.48 2.32 -13.62
CA LEU A 124 48.67 2.05 -12.81
C LEU A 124 48.69 3.09 -11.71
N GLU A 125 48.71 2.63 -10.44
CA GLU A 125 48.84 3.47 -9.26
C GLU A 125 49.56 4.75 -9.66
N THR A 126 48.93 5.89 -9.42
CA THR A 126 49.46 7.24 -9.61
C THR A 126 50.83 7.31 -8.95
N LYS A 127 51.84 6.80 -9.66
CA LYS A 127 53.18 6.61 -9.13
C LYS A 127 53.74 8.00 -9.19
N LYS A 128 53.54 8.73 -8.10
CA LYS A 128 54.07 10.07 -7.86
C LYS A 128 55.51 10.02 -8.36
N LEU A 129 55.78 10.68 -9.48
CA LEU A 129 57.11 10.67 -10.05
C LEU A 129 57.89 11.69 -9.24
N CYS A 130 58.72 11.21 -8.33
CA CYS A 130 59.57 12.07 -7.54
C CYS A 130 61.01 11.96 -8.05
N VAL A 131 61.53 13.09 -8.51
CA VAL A 131 62.88 13.20 -9.06
C VAL A 131 63.70 14.15 -8.20
N LEU A 132 64.97 13.80 -8.01
CA LEU A 132 65.97 14.63 -7.32
C LEU A 132 66.56 15.60 -8.35
N ASP A 133 66.57 16.89 -8.02
CA ASP A 133 67.27 17.96 -8.76
C ASP A 133 67.04 17.95 -10.29
N ALA A 134 65.80 17.72 -10.73
CA ALA A 134 65.45 17.68 -12.15
C ALA A 134 64.72 18.94 -12.62
N GLU A 135 65.05 19.41 -13.82
CA GLU A 135 64.21 20.32 -14.60
C GLU A 135 62.82 19.69 -14.83
N ALA A 136 61.78 20.53 -14.82
CA ALA A 136 60.39 20.07 -14.88
C ALA A 136 60.13 19.22 -16.14
N PRO A 137 59.43 18.08 -16.03
CA PRO A 137 59.01 17.30 -17.19
C PRO A 137 58.17 18.17 -18.14
N THR A 138 58.42 18.04 -19.44
CA THR A 138 57.71 18.79 -20.47
C THR A 138 56.25 18.33 -20.59
N ARG A 139 55.37 19.12 -19.95
CA ARG A 139 53.91 19.19 -20.09
C ARG A 139 53.10 18.05 -19.45
N ASP A 140 51.87 18.43 -19.03
CA ASP A 140 50.81 17.61 -18.45
C ASP A 140 51.05 16.98 -17.07
N VAL A 141 51.94 17.57 -16.26
CA VAL A 141 52.10 17.24 -14.84
C VAL A 141 52.04 18.47 -13.95
N VAL A 142 51.48 18.32 -12.74
CA VAL A 142 51.42 19.32 -11.68
C VAL A 142 52.35 18.94 -10.53
N ILE A 143 53.03 19.93 -9.95
CA ILE A 143 53.88 19.73 -8.78
C ILE A 143 52.98 19.55 -7.55
N ILE A 144 53.15 18.42 -6.84
CA ILE A 144 52.36 18.10 -5.64
C ILE A 144 53.15 18.26 -4.34
N SER A 145 54.49 18.20 -4.39
CA SER A 145 55.36 18.45 -3.23
C SER A 145 56.79 18.80 -3.67
N ARG A 146 57.44 19.68 -2.90
CA ARG A 146 58.87 20.01 -3.03
C ARG A 146 59.51 20.00 -1.65
N GLU A 147 60.41 19.04 -1.41
CA GLU A 147 61.05 18.87 -0.11
C GLU A 147 62.50 18.43 -0.31
N ALA A 148 63.45 19.13 0.33
CA ALA A 148 64.88 18.77 0.39
C ALA A 148 65.51 18.33 -0.96
N GLY A 149 65.29 19.09 -2.05
CA GLY A 149 65.86 18.79 -3.39
C GLY A 149 65.06 17.77 -4.21
N LYS A 150 63.95 17.24 -3.68
CA LYS A 150 63.05 16.32 -4.36
C LYS A 150 61.78 17.06 -4.78
N THR A 151 61.43 16.99 -6.07
CA THR A 151 60.14 17.48 -6.58
C THR A 151 59.29 16.29 -7.04
N CYS A 152 58.08 16.18 -6.49
CA CYS A 152 57.12 15.15 -6.86
C CYS A 152 56.04 15.73 -7.79
N TYR A 153 55.76 15.00 -8.86
CA TYR A 153 54.81 15.38 -9.90
C TYR A 153 53.62 14.39 -9.95
N ALA A 154 52.44 14.89 -10.30
CA ALA A 154 51.25 14.10 -10.61
C ALA A 154 50.66 14.52 -11.98
N PRO A 155 49.96 13.64 -12.71
CA PRO A 155 49.34 13.99 -14.00
C PRO A 155 48.29 15.11 -13.86
N SER A 156 48.22 16.02 -14.84
CA SER A 156 47.29 17.16 -14.82
C SER A 156 45.87 16.82 -15.28
N GLN A 157 45.67 15.71 -16.01
CA GLN A 157 44.38 15.38 -16.62
C GLN A 157 43.56 14.41 -15.77
N LYS A 158 42.63 14.95 -14.99
CA LYS A 158 41.69 14.17 -14.16
C LYS A 158 40.72 13.29 -14.97
N ALA A 159 40.41 13.69 -16.20
CA ALA A 159 39.45 13.01 -17.07
C ALA A 159 39.89 11.58 -17.47
N LEU A 160 41.20 11.29 -17.44
CA LEU A 160 41.73 9.96 -17.77
C LEU A 160 41.42 8.88 -16.71
N TYR A 161 40.87 9.28 -15.55
CA TYR A 161 40.71 8.40 -14.38
C TYR A 161 39.25 8.26 -13.91
N GLN A 162 38.29 8.75 -14.70
CA GLN A 162 36.88 8.54 -14.42
C GLN A 162 36.48 7.13 -14.84
N GLY A 163 35.97 6.33 -13.90
CA GLY A 163 35.58 4.96 -14.17
C GLY A 163 35.30 4.14 -12.92
N ALA A 164 34.80 2.93 -13.14
CA ALA A 164 34.66 1.91 -12.11
C ALA A 164 35.81 0.91 -12.24
N TYR A 165 36.52 0.65 -11.15
CA TYR A 165 37.68 -0.23 -11.12
C TYR A 165 37.47 -1.35 -10.10
N ILE A 166 38.02 -2.52 -10.42
CA ILE A 166 38.06 -3.69 -9.53
C ILE A 166 39.50 -3.79 -8.99
N ASN A 167 39.67 -3.62 -7.69
CA ASN A 167 40.96 -3.88 -7.04
C ASN A 167 41.10 -5.39 -6.76
N GLY A 168 42.33 -5.91 -6.68
CA GLY A 168 42.66 -7.31 -6.41
C GLY A 168 42.11 -7.87 -5.08
N SER A 169 41.51 -7.01 -4.25
CA SER A 169 40.71 -7.34 -3.06
C SER A 169 39.22 -7.60 -3.33
N CYS A 170 38.77 -7.70 -4.60
CA CYS A 170 37.36 -7.80 -4.99
C CYS A 170 36.47 -6.64 -4.48
N SER A 171 37.06 -5.47 -4.28
CA SER A 171 36.34 -4.25 -3.93
C SER A 171 36.14 -3.37 -5.16
N PHE A 172 34.92 -2.85 -5.32
CA PHE A 172 34.58 -1.88 -6.36
C PHE A 172 34.93 -0.47 -5.89
N VAL A 173 35.68 0.27 -6.70
CA VAL A 173 35.96 1.69 -6.47
C VAL A 173 35.38 2.47 -7.65
N VAL A 174 34.50 3.42 -7.35
CA VAL A 174 33.93 4.34 -8.34
C VAL A 174 34.57 5.69 -8.15
N VAL A 175 35.35 6.15 -9.11
CA VAL A 175 35.98 7.48 -9.07
C VAL A 175 35.11 8.44 -9.86
N THR A 176 34.40 9.32 -9.16
CA THR A 176 33.56 10.35 -9.77
C THR A 176 34.24 11.72 -9.74
N GLU A 177 33.72 12.65 -10.54
CA GLU A 177 34.14 14.05 -10.55
C GLU A 177 33.74 14.72 -9.22
N GLY A 178 34.59 14.59 -8.21
CA GLY A 178 34.33 15.16 -6.88
C GLY A 178 34.90 14.37 -5.71
N ASP A 179 35.39 13.14 -5.92
CA ASP A 179 35.93 12.32 -4.84
C ASP A 179 37.37 12.77 -4.48
N GLN A 180 37.44 13.88 -3.74
CA GLN A 180 38.63 14.33 -3.02
C GLN A 180 38.39 14.20 -1.52
N ASP A 181 38.20 12.98 -1.02
CA ASP A 181 38.37 12.74 0.42
C ASP A 181 39.63 11.90 0.68
N LEU A 182 40.66 12.67 1.06
CA LEU A 182 41.75 12.34 1.98
C LEU A 182 42.25 10.88 2.05
N ALA A 183 43.46 10.69 1.54
CA ALA A 183 44.49 9.97 2.29
C ALA A 183 45.70 10.92 2.45
N VAL A 184 45.87 11.42 3.69
CA VAL A 184 47.13 12.00 4.17
C VAL A 184 48.17 10.89 4.28
#